data_AF-A0A486XQU2-F1
#
_entry.id   AF-A0A486XQU2-F1
#
_cell.length_a   1.000
_cell.length_b   1.000
_cell.length_c   1.000
_cell.angle_alpha   90.00
_cell.angle_beta   90.00
_cell.angle_gamma   90.00
#
_symmetry.space_group_name_H-M   'P 1'
#
loop_
_entity.id
_entity.type
_entity.pdbx_description
1 polymer ?
#
loop_
_entity_poly.entity_id
_entity_poly.type
_entity_poly.pdbx_seq_one_letter_code
_entity_poly.pdbx_strand_id
1 'polypeptide(L)'
;MKKLYKGFLGFGLVVVIVGVSMFCLQKLNRHEHEDLKKDTAFNMIYTIEKLDALKEQIDSADKDTLLILDVDYTLTQPSNPAFQQANFCLNPQMVKDFVKSVPESVKSEFTSFIATSGEGQLLEEEAPSMIRTVKEKGARVLVISGILTGQWQDIPNIMDWRINNLRKLGIETSRFGFDQPYQFKDFPSYRGRYPEIKEGVILTNGEGIKKHQALEAFFKKVGWRPKKIIFVDDSRPLIEQMADYMKQQDISFIGYEYKGAKQAKARSISKEDFEREWINLKKKLNLD
;
A
#
# COMPACT_ATOMS: atom_id res chain seq x y z
N MET A 1 -36.31 -15.79 -18.47
CA MET A 1 -35.95 -14.35 -18.44
C MET A 1 -34.82 -14.14 -17.44
N LYS A 2 -33.63 -13.78 -17.93
CA LYS A 2 -32.42 -13.51 -17.13
C LYS A 2 -32.61 -12.19 -16.36
N LYS A 3 -32.27 -12.15 -15.07
CA LYS A 3 -31.90 -10.89 -14.38
C LYS A 3 -30.48 -11.05 -13.84
N LEU A 4 -29.62 -10.15 -14.32
CA LEU A 4 -28.21 -10.04 -13.98
C LEU A 4 -28.03 -9.69 -12.51
N TYR A 5 -27.18 -10.46 -11.81
CA TYR A 5 -26.48 -9.99 -10.62
C TYR A 5 -25.36 -9.04 -11.08
N LYS A 6 -25.41 -7.78 -10.63
CA LYS A 6 -24.27 -6.85 -10.72
C LYS A 6 -23.36 -7.11 -9.51
N GLY A 7 -22.10 -7.40 -9.80
CA GLY A 7 -21.05 -7.65 -8.81
C GLY A 7 -20.72 -6.42 -7.97
N PHE A 8 -20.42 -6.70 -6.70
CA PHE A 8 -19.90 -5.75 -5.72
C PHE A 8 -18.38 -5.99 -5.65
N LEU A 9 -17.59 -4.96 -5.96
CA LEU A 9 -16.12 -5.03 -6.02
C LEU A 9 -15.52 -3.84 -5.25
N GLY A 10 -14.73 -4.14 -4.21
CA GLY A 10 -13.59 -3.36 -3.73
C GLY A 10 -13.85 -2.13 -2.84
N PHE A 11 -13.95 -2.32 -1.51
CA PHE A 11 -13.85 -1.24 -0.53
C PHE A 11 -12.68 -1.47 0.45
N GLY A 12 -11.61 -0.67 0.31
CA GLY A 12 -10.44 -0.64 1.20
C GLY A 12 -10.52 0.37 2.36
N LEU A 13 -11.60 1.15 2.44
CA LEU A 13 -11.78 2.17 3.49
C LEU A 13 -13.21 2.23 4.06
N VAL A 14 -13.96 1.13 4.05
CA VAL A 14 -15.23 1.02 4.79
C VAL A 14 -15.51 -0.44 5.16
N VAL A 15 -14.88 -1.00 6.20
CA VAL A 15 -15.49 -2.10 6.99
C VAL A 15 -14.97 -2.02 8.44
N VAL A 16 -15.79 -1.48 9.33
CA VAL A 16 -15.84 -1.88 10.73
C VAL A 16 -17.32 -2.23 11.00
N ILE A 17 -17.51 -3.36 11.66
CA ILE A 17 -18.70 -3.88 12.36
C ILE A 17 -19.60 -4.89 11.57
N VAL A 18 -19.77 -6.04 12.24
CA VAL A 18 -20.81 -7.09 12.22
C VAL A 18 -20.48 -8.44 11.52
N GLY A 19 -20.08 -9.42 12.33
CA GLY A 19 -20.98 -10.54 12.68
C GLY A 19 -20.84 -11.89 11.96
N VAL A 20 -20.38 -12.88 12.75
CA VAL A 20 -20.26 -14.33 12.53
C VAL A 20 -21.60 -15.03 12.20
N SER A 21 -21.63 -16.01 11.28
CA SER A 21 -21.87 -17.45 11.60
C SER A 21 -22.30 -18.34 10.41
N MET A 22 -21.71 -19.55 10.40
CA MET A 22 -22.22 -20.87 9.98
C MET A 22 -22.59 -21.19 8.52
N PHE A 23 -21.83 -22.13 7.93
CA PHE A 23 -22.18 -23.36 7.19
C PHE A 23 -20.86 -23.80 6.48
N CYS A 24 -20.42 -25.04 6.34
CA CYS A 24 -21.08 -26.34 6.30
C CYS A 24 -19.98 -27.41 6.51
N LEU A 25 -20.28 -28.46 7.27
CA LEU A 25 -19.40 -29.60 7.50
C LEU A 25 -20.06 -30.82 6.85
N GLN A 26 -19.52 -31.29 5.73
CA GLN A 26 -19.81 -32.62 5.20
C GLN A 26 -18.54 -33.27 4.65
N LYS A 27 -18.30 -34.46 5.20
CA LYS A 27 -17.24 -35.43 4.90
C LYS A 27 -17.20 -35.78 3.41
N LEU A 28 -16.00 -36.09 2.91
CA LEU A 28 -15.78 -37.23 2.02
C LEU A 28 -14.32 -37.71 2.12
N ASN A 29 -14.18 -39.00 2.45
CA ASN A 29 -12.93 -39.77 2.44
C ASN A 29 -12.40 -39.95 1.01
N ARG A 30 -11.07 -39.88 0.83
CA ARG A 30 -10.33 -40.76 -0.09
C ARG A 30 -8.85 -40.86 0.31
N HIS A 31 -8.37 -42.10 0.25
CA HIS A 31 -7.01 -42.55 0.48
C HIS A 31 -6.04 -42.15 -0.66
N GLU A 32 -4.75 -42.14 -0.30
CA GLU A 32 -3.54 -42.23 -1.15
C GLU A 32 -3.05 -40.96 -1.87
N HIS A 33 -2.06 -40.30 -1.27
CA HIS A 33 -0.64 -40.41 -1.68
C HIS A 33 0.24 -39.68 -0.65
N GLU A 34 1.27 -40.36 -0.14
CA GLU A 34 2.40 -39.72 0.54
C GLU A 34 3.17 -38.89 -0.48
N ASP A 35 2.85 -37.60 -0.55
CA ASP A 35 3.76 -36.58 -1.06
C ASP A 35 4.15 -35.68 0.10
N LEU A 36 5.45 -35.46 0.23
CA LEU A 36 6.10 -34.70 1.28
C LEU A 36 5.31 -33.44 1.64
N LYS A 37 4.83 -33.37 2.88
CA LYS A 37 4.44 -32.14 3.55
C LYS A 37 5.64 -31.18 3.56
N LYS A 38 5.83 -30.43 2.49
CA LYS A 38 6.40 -29.09 2.59
C LYS A 38 5.34 -28.26 3.30
N ASP A 39 5.39 -28.27 4.64
CA ASP A 39 4.82 -27.23 5.48
C ASP A 39 5.48 -25.91 5.07
N THR A 40 4.95 -25.32 4.02
CA THR A 40 5.36 -24.04 3.48
C THR A 40 4.21 -23.12 3.83
N ALA A 41 4.47 -22.13 4.67
CA ALA A 41 3.51 -21.12 5.06
C ALA A 41 2.97 -20.43 3.80
N PHE A 42 1.87 -20.95 3.27
CA PHE A 42 1.23 -20.38 2.11
C PHE A 42 0.22 -19.35 2.60
N ASN A 43 0.57 -18.09 2.44
CA ASN A 43 -0.30 -16.93 2.54
C ASN A 43 -0.84 -16.64 3.94
N MET A 44 0.06 -16.39 4.90
CA MET A 44 -0.35 -15.89 6.21
C MET A 44 -0.55 -14.38 6.15
N ILE A 45 -1.62 -13.88 6.74
CA ILE A 45 -1.89 -12.45 6.91
C ILE A 45 -2.05 -12.16 8.40
N TYR A 46 -1.24 -11.24 8.90
CA TYR A 46 -1.28 -10.77 10.28
C TYR A 46 -1.75 -9.33 10.34
N THR A 47 -2.30 -8.92 11.47
CA THR A 47 -2.53 -7.50 11.79
C THR A 47 -1.50 -7.08 12.83
N ILE A 48 -0.82 -5.97 12.60
CA ILE A 48 0.25 -5.44 13.46
C ILE A 48 0.04 -3.96 13.73
N GLU A 49 0.49 -3.50 14.89
CA GLU A 49 0.44 -2.08 15.28
C GLU A 49 1.81 -1.42 15.26
N LYS A 50 2.87 -2.23 15.17
CA LYS A 50 4.27 -1.82 15.13
C LYS A 50 5.04 -2.63 14.10
N LEU A 51 6.00 -2.01 13.43
CA LEU A 51 6.88 -2.67 12.47
C LEU A 51 7.87 -3.63 13.16
N ASP A 52 8.11 -3.49 14.46
CA ASP A 52 8.91 -4.44 15.25
C ASP A 52 8.42 -5.89 15.18
N ALA A 53 7.11 -6.10 14.91
CA ALA A 53 6.50 -7.41 14.71
C ALA A 53 7.06 -8.14 13.47
N LEU A 54 7.75 -7.43 12.57
CA LEU A 54 8.44 -8.02 11.42
C LEU A 54 9.78 -8.65 11.78
N LYS A 55 10.28 -8.48 13.01
CA LYS A 55 11.63 -8.88 13.43
C LYS A 55 12.00 -10.31 13.05
N GLU A 56 11.13 -11.29 13.31
CA GLU A 56 11.39 -12.69 12.95
C GLU A 56 11.55 -12.89 11.44
N GLN A 57 10.73 -12.20 10.64
CA GLN A 57 10.79 -12.29 9.18
C GLN A 57 12.00 -11.58 8.60
N ILE A 58 12.46 -10.52 9.27
CA ILE A 58 13.68 -9.78 8.93
C ILE A 58 14.93 -10.58 9.29
N ASP A 59 14.94 -11.18 10.48
CA ASP A 59 16.08 -11.96 10.97
C ASP A 59 16.35 -13.18 10.08
N SER A 60 15.28 -13.73 9.48
CA SER A 60 15.28 -14.84 8.51
C SER A 60 15.32 -14.42 7.03
N ALA A 61 15.39 -13.12 6.72
CA ALA A 61 15.44 -12.65 5.34
C ALA A 61 16.78 -13.02 4.67
N ASP A 62 16.75 -13.20 3.35
CA ASP A 62 17.90 -13.57 2.55
C ASP A 62 17.81 -13.01 1.10
N LYS A 63 18.76 -13.40 0.24
CA LYS A 63 18.81 -12.96 -1.17
C LYS A 63 17.59 -13.32 -2.02
N ASP A 64 16.80 -14.31 -1.59
CA ASP A 64 15.59 -14.76 -2.28
C ASP A 64 14.33 -14.11 -1.69
N THR A 65 14.50 -13.19 -0.73
CA THR A 65 13.43 -12.44 -0.06
C THR A 65 13.27 -11.04 -0.68
N LEU A 66 12.01 -10.65 -0.90
CA LEU A 66 11.61 -9.29 -1.26
C LEU A 66 10.69 -8.72 -0.17
N LEU A 67 11.14 -7.65 0.50
CA LEU A 67 10.29 -6.83 1.34
C LEU A 67 9.60 -5.78 0.47
N ILE A 68 8.27 -5.76 0.51
CA ILE A 68 7.44 -4.78 -0.18
C ILE A 68 6.69 -3.97 0.87
N LEU A 69 6.83 -2.65 0.82
CA LEU A 69 6.18 -1.75 1.76
C LEU A 69 5.28 -0.78 1.00
N ASP A 70 4.05 -0.62 1.47
CA ASP A 70 3.30 0.61 1.21
C ASP A 70 4.00 1.82 1.85
N VAL A 71 3.63 3.02 1.42
CA VAL A 71 4.24 4.27 1.89
C VAL A 71 3.30 5.07 2.80
N ASP A 72 2.11 5.42 2.31
CA ASP A 72 1.23 6.40 2.94
C ASP A 72 0.38 5.70 4.01
N TYR A 73 0.50 6.11 5.27
CA TYR A 73 -0.05 5.45 6.45
C TYR A 73 0.55 4.07 6.78
N THR A 74 1.64 3.68 6.12
CA THR A 74 2.46 2.51 6.47
C THR A 74 3.86 2.89 6.93
N LEU A 75 4.61 3.64 6.12
CA LEU A 75 5.94 4.15 6.48
C LEU A 75 5.89 5.61 6.94
N THR A 76 5.03 6.39 6.28
CA THR A 76 5.00 7.83 6.44
C THR A 76 3.57 8.35 6.51
N GLN A 77 3.40 9.56 7.06
CA GLN A 77 2.19 10.35 6.94
C GLN A 77 2.52 11.82 6.63
N PRO A 78 1.57 12.61 6.10
CA PRO A 78 1.80 14.03 5.87
C PRO A 78 1.97 14.81 7.18
N SER A 79 2.75 15.89 7.15
CA SER A 79 2.93 16.79 8.31
C SER A 79 1.73 17.72 8.56
N ASN A 80 0.83 17.89 7.59
CA ASN A 80 -0.42 18.61 7.83
C ASN A 80 -1.31 17.79 8.77
N PRO A 81 -1.63 18.29 9.98
CA PRO A 81 -2.41 17.53 10.95
C PRO A 81 -3.80 17.15 10.46
N ALA A 82 -4.41 17.91 9.55
CA ALA A 82 -5.72 17.57 9.00
C ALA A 82 -5.72 16.26 8.20
N PHE A 83 -4.53 15.78 7.81
CA PHE A 83 -4.32 14.59 6.98
C PHE A 83 -3.54 13.48 7.71
N GLN A 84 -3.44 13.56 9.03
CA GLN A 84 -2.85 12.51 9.87
C GLN A 84 -3.93 11.51 10.32
N GLN A 85 -3.61 10.21 10.25
CA GLN A 85 -4.60 9.14 10.46
C GLN A 85 -5.23 9.17 11.86
N ALA A 86 -4.47 9.54 12.89
CA ALA A 86 -5.01 9.71 14.24
C ALA A 86 -6.10 10.80 14.31
N ASN A 87 -5.94 11.90 13.56
CA ASN A 87 -6.96 12.96 13.49
C ASN A 87 -8.19 12.54 12.67
N PHE A 88 -8.06 11.59 11.74
CA PHE A 88 -9.21 10.97 11.09
C PHE A 88 -10.04 10.17 12.09
N CYS A 89 -9.38 9.44 13.01
CA CYS A 89 -10.03 8.67 14.05
C CYS A 89 -10.79 9.55 15.06
N LEU A 90 -10.39 10.81 15.23
CA LEU A 90 -11.11 11.80 16.04
C LEU A 90 -12.33 12.41 15.31
N ASN A 91 -12.34 12.37 13.97
CA ASN A 91 -13.40 12.95 13.13
C ASN A 91 -14.02 11.91 12.16
N PRO A 92 -14.38 10.69 12.61
CA PRO A 92 -14.60 9.56 11.72
C PRO A 92 -15.81 9.75 10.81
N GLN A 93 -16.88 10.39 11.29
CA GLN A 93 -18.09 10.60 10.52
C GLN A 93 -17.87 11.61 9.38
N MET A 94 -17.18 12.72 9.66
CA MET A 94 -16.85 13.71 8.62
C MET A 94 -15.95 13.10 7.55
N VAL A 95 -14.88 12.41 7.94
CA VAL A 95 -13.97 11.76 6.98
C VAL A 95 -14.73 10.75 6.13
N LYS A 96 -15.59 9.93 6.75
CA LYS A 96 -16.43 8.96 6.04
C LYS A 96 -17.37 9.62 5.04
N ASP A 97 -18.07 10.69 5.42
CA ASP A 97 -19.00 11.39 4.55
C ASP A 97 -18.27 12.11 3.41
N PHE A 98 -17.10 12.68 3.71
CA PHE A 98 -16.24 13.27 2.70
C PHE A 98 -15.80 12.24 1.67
N VAL A 99 -15.16 11.16 2.11
CA VAL A 99 -14.64 10.12 1.21
C VAL A 99 -15.75 9.53 0.35
N LYS A 100 -16.95 9.33 0.91
CA LYS A 100 -18.12 8.89 0.14
C LYS A 100 -18.58 9.91 -0.91
N SER A 101 -18.35 11.21 -0.67
CA SER A 101 -18.70 12.27 -1.62
C SER A 101 -17.69 12.44 -2.76
N VAL A 102 -16.51 11.84 -2.67
CA VAL A 102 -15.48 11.91 -3.71
C VAL A 102 -15.87 11.02 -4.89
N PRO A 103 -16.08 11.57 -6.10
CA PRO A 103 -16.33 10.78 -7.30
C PRO A 103 -15.12 9.89 -7.64
N GLU A 104 -15.40 8.68 -8.14
CA GLU A 104 -14.34 7.73 -8.53
C GLU A 104 -13.35 8.33 -9.54
N SER A 105 -13.83 9.22 -10.44
CA SER A 105 -13.01 9.87 -11.46
C SER A 105 -11.91 10.79 -10.94
N VAL A 106 -12.01 11.28 -9.69
CA VAL A 106 -11.02 12.16 -9.05
C VAL A 106 -10.39 11.56 -7.79
N LYS A 107 -10.63 10.27 -7.56
CA LYS A 107 -10.15 9.60 -6.34
C LYS A 107 -8.62 9.53 -6.28
N SER A 108 -7.96 9.40 -7.42
CA SER A 108 -6.50 9.39 -7.52
C SER A 108 -5.88 10.75 -7.17
N GLU A 109 -6.52 11.84 -7.58
CA GLU A 109 -6.19 13.21 -7.18
C GLU A 109 -6.38 13.41 -5.68
N PHE A 110 -7.51 12.94 -5.14
CA PHE A 110 -7.83 13.01 -3.71
C PHE A 110 -6.73 12.34 -2.87
N THR A 111 -6.40 11.09 -3.17
CA THR A 111 -5.36 10.33 -2.45
C THR A 111 -3.98 11.00 -2.60
N SER A 112 -3.64 11.46 -3.81
CA SER A 112 -2.36 12.15 -4.05
C SER A 112 -2.29 13.51 -3.36
N PHE A 113 -3.40 14.23 -3.28
CA PHE A 113 -3.48 15.49 -2.55
C PHE A 113 -3.13 15.27 -1.08
N ILE A 114 -3.79 14.32 -0.42
CA ILE A 114 -3.55 13.96 0.97
C ILE A 114 -2.08 13.59 1.18
N ALA A 115 -1.57 12.62 0.39
CA ALA A 115 -0.19 12.13 0.52
C ALA A 115 0.88 13.23 0.34
N THR A 116 0.60 14.24 -0.49
CA THR A 116 1.52 15.34 -0.79
C THR A 116 1.27 16.60 0.06
N SER A 117 0.36 16.53 1.04
CA SER A 117 0.00 17.68 1.88
C SER A 117 1.01 17.93 2.99
N GLY A 118 2.15 18.52 2.62
CA GLY A 118 3.26 18.83 3.50
C GLY A 118 4.44 17.88 3.33
N GLU A 119 5.39 17.96 4.26
CA GLU A 119 6.51 17.03 4.29
C GLU A 119 6.07 15.69 4.89
N GLY A 120 6.57 14.59 4.33
CA GLY A 120 6.36 13.27 4.94
C GLY A 120 7.08 13.16 6.29
N GLN A 121 6.43 12.53 7.25
CA GLN A 121 6.95 12.21 8.58
C GLN A 121 6.92 10.70 8.78
N LEU A 122 7.95 10.14 9.42
CA LEU A 122 7.93 8.73 9.81
C LEU A 122 6.80 8.46 10.80
N LEU A 123 6.15 7.31 10.63
CA LEU A 123 5.22 6.79 11.64
C LEU A 123 5.98 6.10 12.78
N GLU A 124 7.11 5.47 12.44
CA GLU A 124 8.02 4.78 13.35
C GLU A 124 9.47 5.15 13.01
N GLU A 125 10.20 5.66 14.00
CA GLU A 125 11.57 6.16 13.87
C GLU A 125 12.56 5.04 13.52
N GLU A 126 12.21 3.79 13.83
CA GLU A 126 12.96 2.57 13.58
C GLU A 126 12.81 2.04 12.15
N ALA A 127 11.82 2.49 11.37
CA ALA A 127 11.58 1.96 10.02
C ALA A 127 12.83 2.03 9.11
N PRO A 128 13.62 3.13 9.09
CA PRO A 128 14.86 3.20 8.32
C PRO A 128 15.90 2.14 8.73
N SER A 129 16.10 1.91 10.03
CA SER A 129 17.09 0.93 10.50
C SER A 129 16.64 -0.49 10.20
N MET A 130 15.35 -0.77 10.36
CA MET A 130 14.72 -2.03 9.96
C MET A 130 14.95 -2.33 8.47
N ILE A 131 14.71 -1.37 7.58
CA ILE A 131 14.92 -1.50 6.13
C ILE A 131 16.40 -1.75 5.81
N ARG A 132 17.34 -1.09 6.50
CA ARG A 132 18.78 -1.34 6.33
C ARG A 132 19.14 -2.77 6.73
N THR A 133 18.67 -3.26 7.88
CA THR A 133 18.90 -4.64 8.33
C THR A 133 18.44 -5.66 7.29
N VAL A 134 17.26 -5.46 6.68
CA VAL A 134 16.75 -6.34 5.60
C VAL A 134 17.71 -6.38 4.42
N LYS A 135 18.24 -5.22 4.00
CA LYS A 135 19.21 -5.14 2.90
C LYS A 135 20.55 -5.77 3.26
N GLU A 136 21.03 -5.60 4.49
CA GLU A 136 22.27 -6.21 5.00
C GLU A 136 22.21 -7.75 5.01
N LYS A 137 21.00 -8.31 5.17
CA LYS A 137 20.72 -9.75 5.01
C LYS A 137 20.73 -10.23 3.55
N GLY A 138 20.93 -9.31 2.59
CA GLY A 138 20.95 -9.59 1.16
C GLY A 138 19.57 -9.55 0.49
N ALA A 139 18.50 -9.34 1.26
CA ALA A 139 17.15 -9.18 0.71
C ALA A 139 17.02 -7.87 -0.05
N ARG A 140 16.02 -7.82 -0.95
CA ARG A 140 15.70 -6.61 -1.70
C ARG A 140 14.49 -5.91 -1.09
N VAL A 141 14.46 -4.58 -1.22
CA VAL A 141 13.38 -3.74 -0.69
C VAL A 141 12.77 -2.94 -1.82
N LEU A 142 11.44 -3.02 -1.94
CA LEU A 142 10.63 -2.29 -2.91
C LEU A 142 9.56 -1.51 -2.13
N VAL A 143 9.23 -0.31 -2.58
CA VAL A 143 8.04 0.40 -2.09
C VAL A 143 7.04 0.61 -3.20
N ILE A 144 5.74 0.54 -2.87
CA ILE A 144 4.66 0.73 -3.83
C ILE A 144 3.64 1.70 -3.24
N SER A 145 3.46 2.86 -3.88
CA SER A 145 2.50 3.88 -3.47
C SER A 145 1.40 4.09 -4.51
N GLY A 146 0.18 4.29 -4.02
CA GLY A 146 -1.05 4.46 -4.80
C GLY A 146 -1.28 5.86 -5.36
N ILE A 147 -0.25 6.71 -5.47
CA ILE A 147 -0.38 8.11 -5.89
C ILE A 147 -0.13 8.31 -7.39
N LEU A 148 -0.44 9.52 -7.87
CA LEU A 148 -0.22 9.95 -9.25
C LEU A 148 1.26 9.95 -9.65
N THR A 149 1.51 10.01 -10.96
CA THR A 149 2.84 10.17 -11.56
C THR A 149 2.94 11.49 -12.33
N GLY A 150 4.16 11.90 -12.68
CA GLY A 150 4.40 13.16 -13.39
C GLY A 150 4.18 14.41 -12.53
N GLN A 151 3.80 15.51 -13.17
CA GLN A 151 3.56 16.79 -12.49
C GLN A 151 2.23 16.78 -11.72
N TRP A 152 2.25 17.30 -10.49
CA TRP A 152 1.08 17.41 -9.63
C TRP A 152 1.15 18.67 -8.77
N GLN A 153 0.19 19.59 -8.96
CA GLN A 153 0.23 20.92 -8.34
C GLN A 153 1.60 21.59 -8.59
N ASP A 154 2.24 22.07 -7.53
CA ASP A 154 3.55 22.71 -7.56
C ASP A 154 4.71 21.70 -7.55
N ILE A 155 4.42 20.39 -7.52
CA ILE A 155 5.43 19.32 -7.60
C ILE A 155 5.69 19.01 -9.08
N PRO A 156 6.88 19.32 -9.63
CA PRO A 156 7.17 19.12 -11.06
C PRO A 156 7.18 17.64 -11.46
N ASN A 157 7.59 16.77 -10.53
CA ASN A 157 7.68 15.33 -10.74
C ASN A 157 7.45 14.58 -9.41
N ILE A 158 6.35 13.84 -9.30
CA ILE A 158 5.97 13.10 -8.09
C ILE A 158 6.91 11.93 -7.78
N MET A 159 7.46 11.25 -8.79
CA MET A 159 8.43 10.17 -8.57
C MET A 159 9.70 10.69 -7.91
N ASP A 160 10.27 11.78 -8.44
CA ASP A 160 11.45 12.41 -7.85
C ASP A 160 11.15 12.97 -6.46
N TRP A 161 9.99 13.60 -6.28
CA TRP A 161 9.53 14.06 -4.96
C TRP A 161 9.43 12.91 -3.96
N ARG A 162 8.82 11.78 -4.34
CA ARG A 162 8.64 10.62 -3.46
C ARG A 162 9.97 10.01 -3.06
N ILE A 163 10.88 9.79 -4.01
CA ILE A 163 12.22 9.26 -3.73
C ILE A 163 12.97 10.20 -2.78
N ASN A 164 12.94 11.51 -3.04
CA ASN A 164 13.63 12.49 -2.20
C ASN A 164 13.01 12.57 -0.80
N ASN A 165 11.69 12.45 -0.67
CA ASN A 165 11.01 12.41 0.62
C ASN A 165 11.43 11.17 1.43
N LEU A 166 11.44 9.98 0.83
CA LEU A 166 11.89 8.76 1.48
C LEU A 166 13.36 8.84 1.92
N ARG A 167 14.25 9.33 1.05
CA ARG A 167 15.68 9.52 1.37
C ARG A 167 15.91 10.50 2.52
N LYS A 168 15.17 11.62 2.56
CA LYS A 168 15.25 12.58 3.69
C LYS A 168 14.89 11.93 5.03
N LEU A 169 14.03 10.90 4.99
CA LEU A 169 13.64 10.10 6.16
C LEU A 169 14.56 8.88 6.38
N GLY A 170 15.69 8.79 5.67
CA GLY A 170 16.64 7.68 5.79
C GLY A 170 16.19 6.36 5.18
N ILE A 171 15.09 6.36 4.41
CA ILE A 171 14.56 5.18 3.72
C ILE A 171 15.24 5.07 2.35
N GLU A 172 15.95 3.97 2.14
CA GLU A 172 16.63 3.65 0.89
C GLU A 172 16.23 2.28 0.36
N THR A 173 15.57 2.26 -0.80
CA THR A 173 15.12 1.05 -1.51
C THR A 173 16.23 0.38 -2.33
N SER A 174 15.95 -0.81 -2.86
CA SER A 174 16.81 -1.49 -3.84
C SER A 174 16.59 -0.90 -5.23
N ARG A 175 17.63 -0.66 -6.03
CA ARG A 175 17.48 0.06 -7.30
C ARG A 175 16.90 -0.76 -8.46
N PHE A 176 17.12 -2.08 -8.46
CA PHE A 176 16.72 -3.00 -9.55
C PHE A 176 17.15 -2.58 -10.97
N GLY A 177 18.18 -1.74 -11.11
CA GLY A 177 18.65 -1.24 -12.41
C GLY A 177 17.82 -0.10 -13.01
N PHE A 178 16.93 0.54 -12.25
CA PHE A 178 16.11 1.68 -12.70
C PHE A 178 16.64 3.01 -12.15
N ASP A 179 17.80 3.46 -12.62
CA ASP A 179 18.33 4.79 -12.23
C ASP A 179 17.54 5.95 -12.89
N GLN A 180 16.80 5.66 -13.96
CA GLN A 180 15.88 6.58 -14.62
C GLN A 180 14.44 6.04 -14.55
N PRO A 181 13.41 6.91 -14.57
CA PRO A 181 12.02 6.48 -14.57
C PRO A 181 11.72 5.55 -15.76
N TYR A 182 11.16 4.38 -15.47
CA TYR A 182 10.59 3.49 -16.48
C TYR A 182 9.07 3.45 -16.36
N GLN A 183 8.38 3.72 -17.46
CA GLN A 183 6.92 3.76 -17.51
C GLN A 183 6.35 2.45 -18.05
N PHE A 184 5.37 1.90 -17.34
CA PHE A 184 4.64 0.70 -17.75
C PHE A 184 3.49 1.07 -18.70
N LYS A 185 3.82 1.32 -19.97
CA LYS A 185 2.89 1.82 -21.00
C LYS A 185 1.83 0.82 -21.48
N ASP A 186 1.92 -0.43 -21.03
CA ASP A 186 0.91 -1.47 -21.29
C ASP A 186 -0.38 -1.26 -20.47
N PHE A 187 -0.33 -0.41 -19.44
CA PHE A 187 -1.51 -0.02 -18.69
C PHE A 187 -2.26 1.14 -19.38
N PRO A 188 -3.59 1.25 -19.18
CA PRO A 188 -4.34 2.43 -19.57
C PRO A 188 -3.73 3.71 -18.98
N SER A 189 -3.62 4.75 -19.81
CA SER A 189 -3.14 6.03 -19.33
C SER A 189 -4.19 6.72 -18.45
N TYR A 190 -3.75 7.34 -17.36
CA TYR A 190 -4.55 8.28 -16.59
C TYR A 190 -3.87 9.64 -16.63
N ARG A 191 -4.60 10.68 -17.09
CA ARG A 191 -4.07 12.04 -17.33
C ARG A 191 -2.83 12.07 -18.23
N GLY A 192 -2.80 11.19 -19.23
CA GLY A 192 -1.66 11.06 -20.15
C GLY A 192 -0.40 10.49 -19.49
N ARG A 193 -0.52 9.87 -18.33
CA ARG A 193 0.58 9.26 -17.57
C ARG A 193 0.30 7.78 -17.29
N TYR A 194 1.31 7.08 -16.81
CA TYR A 194 1.33 5.63 -16.61
C TYR A 194 1.97 5.29 -15.27
N PRO A 195 1.70 4.11 -14.69
CA PRO A 195 2.51 3.60 -13.60
C PRO A 195 4.00 3.65 -13.97
N GLU A 196 4.85 3.97 -13.01
CA GLU A 196 6.29 4.10 -13.26
C GLU A 196 7.12 3.58 -12.08
N ILE A 197 8.35 3.16 -12.39
CA ILE A 197 9.35 2.71 -11.40
C ILE A 197 10.63 3.51 -11.55
N LYS A 198 11.21 3.89 -10.41
CA LYS A 198 12.58 4.44 -10.31
C LYS A 198 13.16 4.09 -8.95
N GLU A 199 14.40 3.63 -8.93
CA GLU A 199 15.16 3.31 -7.71
C GLU A 199 14.45 2.39 -6.70
N GLY A 200 13.57 1.48 -7.15
CA GLY A 200 12.79 0.61 -6.24
C GLY A 200 11.56 1.26 -5.63
N VAL A 201 11.14 2.41 -6.14
CA VAL A 201 9.85 3.04 -5.87
C VAL A 201 8.94 2.81 -7.06
N ILE A 202 7.78 2.19 -6.85
CA ILE A 202 6.71 2.08 -7.84
C ILE A 202 5.59 3.04 -7.46
N LEU A 203 5.16 3.84 -8.43
CA LEU A 203 3.93 4.62 -8.36
C LEU A 203 2.92 4.02 -9.33
N THR A 204 1.71 3.73 -8.87
CA THR A 204 0.66 3.10 -9.69
C THR A 204 -0.11 4.09 -10.56
N ASN A 205 0.26 5.38 -10.52
CA ASN A 205 -0.45 6.48 -11.16
C ASN A 205 -1.92 6.56 -10.73
N GLY A 206 -2.15 6.48 -9.42
CA GLY A 206 -3.49 6.47 -8.81
C GLY A 206 -4.02 5.07 -8.49
N GLU A 207 -5.32 4.98 -8.21
CA GLU A 207 -5.97 3.75 -7.72
C GLU A 207 -6.55 2.83 -8.82
N GLY A 208 -6.50 3.29 -10.07
CA GLY A 208 -7.01 2.55 -11.23
C GLY A 208 -6.23 1.27 -11.51
N ILE A 209 -4.90 1.28 -11.29
CA ILE A 209 -4.04 0.11 -11.41
C ILE A 209 -3.76 -0.45 -10.01
N LYS A 210 -4.01 -1.74 -9.82
CA LYS A 210 -3.78 -2.40 -8.53
C LYS A 210 -2.30 -2.71 -8.32
N LYS A 211 -1.85 -2.68 -7.07
CA LYS A 211 -0.43 -2.90 -6.71
C LYS A 211 0.12 -4.23 -7.22
N HIS A 212 -0.66 -5.31 -7.15
CA HIS A 212 -0.25 -6.62 -7.68
C HIS A 212 -0.03 -6.60 -9.21
N GLN A 213 -0.81 -5.82 -9.96
CA GLN A 213 -0.65 -5.68 -11.41
C GLN A 213 0.64 -4.91 -11.74
N ALA A 214 0.90 -3.80 -11.04
CA ALA A 214 2.14 -3.05 -11.20
C ALA A 214 3.36 -3.92 -10.84
N LEU A 215 3.25 -4.74 -9.79
CA LEU A 215 4.29 -5.69 -9.38
C LEU A 215 4.52 -6.79 -10.42
N GLU A 216 3.46 -7.30 -11.06
CA GLU A 216 3.59 -8.24 -12.19
C GLU A 216 4.38 -7.63 -13.35
N ALA A 217 4.02 -6.41 -13.76
CA ALA A 217 4.72 -5.69 -14.82
C ALA A 217 6.20 -5.46 -14.46
N PHE A 218 6.46 -5.14 -13.20
CA PHE A 218 7.82 -5.05 -12.66
C PHE A 218 8.59 -6.38 -12.76
N PHE A 219 8.03 -7.50 -12.29
CA PHE A 219 8.69 -8.80 -12.37
C PHE A 219 8.99 -9.22 -13.81
N LYS A 220 8.06 -8.97 -14.74
CA LYS A 220 8.29 -9.20 -16.18
C LYS A 220 9.46 -8.35 -16.69
N LYS A 221 9.53 -7.07 -16.28
CA LYS A 221 10.56 -6.14 -16.75
C LYS A 221 11.96 -6.46 -16.22
N VAL A 222 12.07 -6.81 -14.94
CA VAL A 222 13.38 -7.06 -14.29
C VAL A 222 13.90 -8.47 -14.54
N GLY A 223 13.05 -9.41 -14.96
CA GLY A 223 13.44 -10.81 -15.23
C GLY A 223 13.89 -11.57 -13.98
N TRP A 224 13.57 -11.05 -12.79
CA TRP A 224 13.91 -11.62 -11.48
C TRP A 224 12.65 -11.76 -10.64
N ARG A 225 12.56 -12.84 -9.87
CA ARG A 225 11.46 -13.12 -8.94
C ARG A 225 12.02 -13.62 -7.60
N PRO A 226 11.49 -13.16 -6.46
CA PRO A 226 11.82 -13.71 -5.16
C PRO A 226 11.16 -15.07 -4.96
N LYS A 227 11.66 -15.86 -4.00
CA LYS A 227 10.97 -17.05 -3.48
C LYS A 227 10.03 -16.71 -2.33
N LYS A 228 10.32 -15.62 -1.61
CA LYS A 228 9.55 -15.15 -0.45
C LYS A 228 9.24 -13.65 -0.58
N ILE A 229 8.00 -13.28 -0.31
CA ILE A 229 7.55 -11.89 -0.18
C ILE A 229 7.05 -11.65 1.24
N ILE A 230 7.53 -10.55 1.81
CA ILE A 230 6.97 -9.93 3.00
C ILE A 230 6.29 -8.66 2.53
N PHE A 231 4.98 -8.52 2.70
CA PHE A 231 4.23 -7.35 2.26
C PHE A 231 3.58 -6.65 3.45
N VAL A 232 3.77 -5.34 3.55
CA VAL A 232 3.19 -4.50 4.61
C VAL A 232 2.39 -3.39 3.98
N ASP A 233 1.14 -3.25 4.39
CA ASP A 233 0.19 -2.25 3.87
C ASP A 233 -0.86 -1.95 4.96
N ASP A 234 -1.40 -0.74 5.01
CA ASP A 234 -2.43 -0.40 5.99
C ASP A 234 -3.83 -0.93 5.59
N SER A 235 -3.98 -1.38 4.34
CA SER A 235 -5.22 -1.86 3.74
C SER A 235 -5.30 -3.38 3.61
N ARG A 236 -6.12 -4.00 4.46
CA ARG A 236 -6.41 -5.45 4.41
C ARG A 236 -6.80 -5.96 3.01
N PRO A 237 -7.71 -5.32 2.26
CA PRO A 237 -8.09 -5.83 0.94
C PRO A 237 -6.96 -5.80 -0.08
N LEU A 238 -5.99 -4.89 0.05
CA LEU A 238 -4.80 -4.89 -0.83
C LEU A 238 -3.85 -6.05 -0.50
N ILE A 239 -3.70 -6.38 0.78
CA ILE A 239 -2.90 -7.52 1.23
C ILE A 239 -3.52 -8.82 0.76
N GLU A 240 -4.84 -8.98 0.87
CA GLU A 240 -5.54 -10.17 0.39
C GLU A 240 -5.38 -10.34 -1.13
N GLN A 241 -5.53 -9.26 -1.91
CA GLN A 241 -5.27 -9.30 -3.35
C GLN A 241 -3.82 -9.68 -3.67
N MET A 242 -2.86 -9.18 -2.89
CA MET A 242 -1.45 -9.53 -3.07
C MET A 242 -1.20 -11.01 -2.74
N ALA A 243 -1.80 -11.51 -1.66
CA ALA A 243 -1.70 -12.91 -1.25
C ALA A 243 -2.27 -13.86 -2.31
N ASP A 244 -3.45 -13.55 -2.86
CA ASP A 244 -4.07 -14.31 -3.93
C ASP A 244 -3.20 -14.34 -5.18
N TYR A 245 -2.61 -13.20 -5.55
CA TYR A 245 -1.68 -13.13 -6.67
C TYR A 245 -0.42 -13.96 -6.40
N MET A 246 0.21 -13.88 -5.23
CA MET A 246 1.41 -14.68 -4.92
C MET A 246 1.15 -16.18 -4.89
N LYS A 247 -0.03 -16.59 -4.43
CA LYS A 247 -0.49 -17.98 -4.54
C LYS A 247 -0.47 -18.48 -5.98
N GLN A 248 -0.95 -17.67 -6.92
CA GLN A 248 -0.99 -18.01 -8.35
C GLN A 248 0.42 -18.04 -8.97
N GLN A 249 1.38 -17.34 -8.38
CA GLN A 249 2.77 -17.28 -8.85
C GLN A 249 3.69 -18.30 -8.18
N ASP A 250 3.17 -19.14 -7.26
CA ASP A 250 3.96 -20.07 -6.44
C ASP A 250 5.10 -19.37 -5.66
N ILE A 251 4.79 -18.20 -5.08
CA ILE A 251 5.70 -17.42 -4.25
C ILE A 251 5.23 -17.48 -2.79
N SER A 252 6.13 -17.83 -1.86
CA SER A 252 5.81 -17.81 -0.43
C SER A 252 5.50 -16.37 0.01
N PHE A 253 4.42 -16.19 0.74
CA PHE A 253 3.91 -14.85 1.07
C PHE A 253 3.52 -14.75 2.54
N ILE A 254 3.94 -13.64 3.14
CA ILE A 254 3.47 -13.19 4.45
C ILE A 254 3.04 -11.73 4.32
N GLY A 255 1.78 -11.47 4.63
CA GLY A 255 1.17 -10.14 4.63
C GLY A 255 1.01 -9.59 6.04
N TYR A 256 1.18 -8.28 6.18
CA TYR A 256 1.03 -7.55 7.44
C TYR A 256 0.14 -6.34 7.24
N GLU A 257 -1.06 -6.40 7.79
CA GLU A 257 -1.97 -5.25 7.89
C GLU A 257 -1.47 -4.34 8.99
N TYR A 258 -0.91 -3.20 8.60
CA TYR A 258 -0.39 -2.23 9.53
C TYR A 258 -1.49 -1.31 10.06
N LYS A 259 -1.59 -1.16 11.38
CA LYS A 259 -2.55 -0.29 12.07
C LYS A 259 -1.91 0.79 12.92
N GLY A 260 -0.57 0.85 12.97
CA GLY A 260 0.15 1.82 13.79
C GLY A 260 -0.15 3.27 13.45
N ALA A 261 -0.49 3.59 12.20
CA ALA A 261 -0.90 4.94 11.80
C ALA A 261 -2.07 5.52 12.62
N LYS A 262 -3.01 4.67 13.06
CA LYS A 262 -4.14 5.10 13.90
C LYS A 262 -3.71 5.56 15.30
N GLN A 263 -2.57 5.06 15.77
CA GLN A 263 -2.02 5.34 17.10
C GLN A 263 -0.77 6.24 17.04
N ALA A 264 -0.32 6.59 15.84
CA ALA A 264 0.86 7.41 15.64
C ALA A 264 0.68 8.79 16.26
N LYS A 265 1.79 9.39 16.70
CA LYS A 265 1.79 10.76 17.21
C LYS A 265 1.27 11.68 16.12
N ALA A 266 0.25 12.46 16.44
CA ALA A 266 -0.30 13.47 15.56
C ALA A 266 -0.26 14.83 16.25
N ARG A 267 -0.04 15.88 15.45
CA ARG A 267 -0.19 17.24 15.93
C ARG A 267 -1.69 17.49 16.12
N SER A 268 -2.06 18.05 17.27
CA SER A 268 -3.45 18.43 17.54
C SER A 268 -3.91 19.51 16.56
N ILE A 269 -5.19 19.44 16.22
CA ILE A 269 -5.88 20.39 15.34
C ILE A 269 -7.28 20.61 15.90
N SER A 270 -7.80 21.85 15.84
CA SER A 270 -9.19 22.11 16.21
C SER A 270 -10.13 21.46 15.20
N LYS A 271 -11.38 21.25 15.61
CA LYS A 271 -12.38 20.72 14.70
C LYS A 271 -12.57 21.67 13.52
N GLU A 272 -12.68 22.98 13.76
CA GLU A 272 -12.90 24.02 12.76
C GLU A 272 -11.76 24.08 11.74
N ASP A 273 -10.51 23.96 12.19
CA ASP A 273 -9.34 23.94 11.32
C ASP A 273 -9.29 22.65 10.49
N PHE A 274 -9.64 21.52 11.09
CA PHE A 274 -9.77 20.25 10.38
C PHE A 274 -10.82 20.35 9.28
N GLU A 275 -12.05 20.81 9.57
CA GLU A 275 -13.09 20.93 8.52
C GLU A 275 -12.67 21.90 7.41
N ARG A 276 -12.01 23.01 7.77
CA ARG A 276 -11.52 24.00 6.80
C ARG A 276 -10.52 23.40 5.82
N GLU A 277 -9.57 22.60 6.29
CA GLU A 277 -8.58 21.94 5.40
C GLU A 277 -9.26 20.96 4.43
N TRP A 278 -10.25 20.21 4.90
CA TRP A 278 -11.02 19.31 4.04
C TRP A 278 -11.90 20.08 3.03
N ILE A 279 -12.53 21.19 3.42
CA ILE A 279 -13.26 22.07 2.50
C ILE A 279 -12.31 22.65 1.44
N ASN A 280 -11.11 23.08 1.84
CA ASN A 280 -10.10 23.56 0.90
C ASN A 280 -9.69 22.46 -0.09
N LEU A 281 -9.59 21.22 0.37
CA LEU A 281 -9.34 20.06 -0.47
C LEU A 281 -10.47 19.88 -1.50
N LYS A 282 -11.76 19.97 -1.11
CA LYS A 282 -12.89 19.89 -2.07
C LYS A 282 -12.78 20.93 -3.16
N LYS A 283 -12.51 22.19 -2.78
CA LYS A 283 -12.38 23.31 -3.71
C LYS A 283 -11.26 23.05 -4.72
N LYS A 284 -10.11 22.55 -4.26
CA LYS A 284 -8.98 22.20 -5.15
C LYS A 284 -9.29 21.04 -6.10
N LEU A 285 -10.21 20.16 -5.73
CA LEU A 285 -10.69 19.06 -6.57
C LEU A 285 -11.93 19.41 -7.41
N ASN A 286 -12.44 20.66 -7.32
CA ASN A 286 -13.69 21.09 -7.94
C ASN A 286 -14.89 20.21 -7.57
N LEU A 287 -15.01 19.88 -6.28
CA LEU A 287 -16.11 19.10 -5.70
C LEU A 287 -17.10 20.03 -4.98
N ASP A 288 -17.80 20.86 -5.76
CA ASP A 288 -18.90 21.71 -5.29
C ASP A 288 -20.27 21.11 -5.66
#